data_AF-A0A841E0C5-F1
#
_entry.id   AF-A0A841E0C5-F1
#
_cell.length_a   1.000
_cell.length_b   1.000
_cell.length_c   1.000
_cell.angle_alpha   90.00
_cell.angle_beta   90.00
_cell.angle_gamma   90.00
#
_symmetry.space_group_name_H-M   'P 1'
#
loop_
_entity.id
_entity.type
_entity.pdbx_description
1 polymer ?
#
loop_
_entity_poly.entity_id
_entity_poly.type
_entity_poly.pdbx_seq_one_letter_code
_entity_poly.pdbx_strand_id
1 'polypeptide(L)'
;MPLLPSFGARRQGGGTAPVDDRAAFTAVVYVLTSGCVWRRLPAEFAVSPATAHRRFTAWTRAHVWPRLHRAVAAEAPAELGWTEVIVDAAAARADPAVSER
;
A
#
# COMPACT_ATOMS: atom_id res chain seq x y z
N MET A 1 16.57 8.68 -0.87
CA MET A 1 15.20 8.94 -0.38
C MET A 1 14.53 7.60 -0.12
N PRO A 2 14.00 7.33 1.10
CA PRO A 2 13.38 6.04 1.41
C PRO A 2 12.16 5.80 0.52
N LEU A 3 11.96 4.56 0.09
CA LEU A 3 10.92 4.17 -0.89
C LEU A 3 9.51 4.37 -0.33
N LEU A 4 9.31 3.99 0.93
CA LEU A 4 8.09 4.25 1.67
C LEU A 4 8.29 5.53 2.51
N PRO A 5 7.35 6.49 2.49
CA PRO A 5 7.35 7.57 3.48
C PRO A 5 7.23 6.97 4.87
N SER A 6 8.03 7.50 5.80
CA SER A 6 8.10 7.03 7.18
C SER A 6 6.84 7.43 7.95
N PHE A 7 6.14 6.45 8.51
CA PHE A 7 5.04 6.68 9.45
C PHE A 7 5.56 6.45 10.86
N GLY A 8 6.18 7.48 11.44
CA GLY A 8 6.67 7.42 12.81
C GLY A 8 5.55 7.20 13.83
N ALA A 9 5.92 6.67 15.01
CA ALA A 9 5.05 6.64 16.17
C ALA A 9 4.47 8.02 16.45
N ARG A 10 3.15 8.12 16.70
CA ARG A 10 2.57 9.38 17.18
C ARG A 10 3.25 9.74 18.50
N ARG A 11 3.70 11.00 18.64
CA ARG A 11 4.36 11.54 19.85
C ARG A 11 3.47 11.55 21.11
N GLN A 12 2.20 11.21 20.98
CA GLN A 12 1.25 11.23 22.09
C GLN A 12 1.36 9.91 22.88
N GLY A 13 1.89 9.99 24.10
CA GLY A 13 2.19 8.87 25.00
C GLY A 13 0.97 8.10 25.52
N GLY A 14 0.15 7.60 24.60
CA GLY A 14 -1.02 6.77 24.84
C GLY A 14 -1.60 6.31 23.52
N GLY A 15 -1.26 5.09 23.09
CA GLY A 15 -1.79 4.49 21.88
C GLY A 15 -0.87 3.43 21.28
N THR A 16 -1.49 2.38 20.74
CA THR A 16 -0.89 1.19 20.10
C THR A 16 0.36 1.50 19.29
N ALA A 17 1.36 0.61 19.41
CA ALA A 17 2.63 0.67 18.70
C ALA A 17 2.44 0.97 17.19
N PRO A 18 3.42 1.64 16.54
CA PRO A 18 3.37 1.88 15.10
C PRO A 18 3.10 0.58 14.36
N VAL A 19 2.12 0.59 13.46
CA VAL A 19 1.90 -0.56 12.57
C VAL A 19 3.16 -0.72 11.73
N ASP A 20 3.69 -1.94 11.75
CA ASP A 20 4.85 -2.34 10.95
C ASP A 20 4.62 -1.99 9.47
N ASP A 21 5.56 -1.26 8.88
CA ASP A 21 5.41 -0.74 7.51
C ASP A 21 5.31 -1.87 6.49
N ARG A 22 5.95 -3.02 6.77
CA ARG A 22 5.83 -4.22 5.94
C ARG A 22 4.43 -4.83 6.06
N ALA A 23 3.88 -4.99 7.26
CA ALA A 23 2.51 -5.47 7.46
C ALA A 23 1.47 -4.59 6.75
N ALA A 24 1.62 -3.26 6.88
CA ALA A 24 0.75 -2.32 6.17
C ALA A 24 0.91 -2.41 4.65
N PHE A 25 2.14 -2.59 4.17
CA PHE A 25 2.41 -2.74 2.74
C PHE A 25 1.79 -4.02 2.18
N THR A 26 1.99 -5.15 2.86
CA THR A 26 1.38 -6.42 2.48
C THR A 26 -0.14 -6.35 2.47
N ALA A 27 -0.75 -5.72 3.48
CA ALA A 27 -2.21 -5.53 3.53
C ALA A 27 -2.73 -4.69 2.36
N VAL A 28 -2.05 -3.59 2.00
CA VAL A 28 -2.43 -2.76 0.86
C VAL A 28 -2.28 -3.52 -0.44
N VAL A 29 -1.13 -4.18 -0.66
CA VAL A 29 -0.89 -4.97 -1.88
C VAL A 29 -1.93 -6.07 -2.03
N TYR A 30 -2.28 -6.78 -0.95
CA TYR A 30 -3.34 -7.79 -0.97
C TYR A 30 -4.67 -7.21 -1.46
N VAL A 31 -5.09 -6.06 -0.94
CA VAL A 31 -6.33 -5.39 -1.36
C VAL A 31 -6.28 -4.97 -2.82
N LEU A 32 -5.13 -4.48 -3.29
CA LEU A 32 -4.93 -4.07 -4.68
C LEU A 32 -5.01 -5.27 -5.64
N THR A 33 -4.30 -6.36 -5.34
CA THR A 33 -4.20 -7.52 -6.24
C THR A 33 -5.43 -8.43 -6.18
N SER A 34 -6.09 -8.54 -5.03
CA SER A 34 -7.34 -9.30 -4.88
C SER A 34 -8.58 -8.53 -5.36
N GLY A 35 -8.48 -7.20 -5.50
CA GLY A 35 -9.61 -6.32 -5.81
C GLY A 35 -10.66 -6.21 -4.69
N CYS A 36 -10.42 -6.80 -3.51
CA CYS A 36 -11.43 -6.81 -2.46
C CYS A 36 -11.70 -5.39 -1.92
N VAL A 37 -12.87 -5.17 -1.34
CA VAL A 37 -13.15 -3.91 -0.62
C VAL A 37 -12.32 -3.86 0.67
N TRP A 38 -11.91 -2.66 1.11
CA TRP A 38 -11.08 -2.48 2.32
C TRP A 38 -11.65 -3.18 3.55
N ARG A 39 -12.99 -3.15 3.72
CA ARG A 39 -13.70 -3.80 4.85
C ARG A 39 -13.55 -5.33 4.88
N ARG A 40 -13.16 -5.96 3.77
CA ARG A 40 -12.91 -7.40 3.68
C ARG A 40 -11.44 -7.78 3.88
N LEU A 41 -10.57 -6.82 4.24
CA LEU A 41 -9.18 -7.12 4.58
C LEU A 41 -9.13 -8.17 5.72
N PRO A 42 -8.44 -9.31 5.51
CA PRO A 42 -8.28 -10.33 6.54
C PRO A 42 -7.58 -9.81 7.81
N ALA A 43 -8.04 -10.28 8.98
CA ALA A 43 -7.48 -9.87 10.27
C ALA A 43 -6.04 -10.38 10.50
N GLU A 44 -5.61 -11.42 9.78
CA GLU A 44 -4.27 -12.01 9.85
C GLU A 44 -3.14 -11.02 9.51
N PHE A 45 -3.44 -9.96 8.75
CA PHE A 45 -2.48 -8.90 8.45
C PHE A 45 -2.16 -8.02 9.67
N ALA A 46 -2.91 -8.13 10.78
CA ALA A 46 -2.78 -7.28 11.96
C ALA A 46 -2.87 -5.76 11.66
N VAL A 47 -3.50 -5.40 10.53
CA VAL A 47 -3.71 -4.02 10.08
C VAL A 47 -5.20 -3.78 9.91
N SER A 48 -5.72 -2.72 10.56
CA SER A 48 -7.13 -2.35 10.37
C SER A 48 -7.40 -1.87 8.93
N PRO A 49 -8.60 -2.12 8.37
CA PRO A 49 -9.01 -1.57 7.07
C PRO A 49 -8.76 -0.07 6.93
N ALA A 50 -9.07 0.70 7.98
CA ALA A 50 -8.88 2.15 8.00
C ALA A 50 -7.39 2.53 7.95
N THR A 51 -6.52 1.79 8.64
CA THR A 51 -5.08 1.99 8.56
C THR A 51 -4.56 1.68 7.17
N ALA A 52 -4.92 0.54 6.58
CA ALA A 52 -4.50 0.16 5.23
C ALA A 52 -4.91 1.23 4.20
N HIS A 53 -6.17 1.67 4.23
CA HIS A 53 -6.66 2.73 3.35
C HIS A 53 -5.88 4.04 3.50
N ARG A 54 -5.63 4.49 4.74
CA ARG A 54 -4.82 5.69 4.99
C ARG A 54 -3.40 5.58 4.45
N ARG A 55 -2.77 4.41 4.58
CA ARG A 55 -1.44 4.15 4.03
C ARG A 55 -1.46 4.17 2.51
N PHE A 56 -2.44 3.51 1.88
CA PHE A 56 -2.64 3.56 0.44
C PHE A 56 -2.78 5.00 -0.07
N THR A 57 -3.64 5.82 0.54
CA THR A 57 -3.83 7.22 0.13
C THR A 57 -2.53 8.02 0.28
N ALA A 58 -1.82 7.87 1.39
CA ALA A 58 -0.57 8.58 1.63
C ALA A 58 0.54 8.15 0.65
N TRP A 59 0.66 6.85 0.36
CA TRP A 59 1.63 6.31 -0.59
C TRP A 59 1.33 6.72 -2.03
N THR A 60 0.07 6.74 -2.40
CA THR A 60 -0.37 7.21 -3.72
C THR A 60 0.00 8.69 -3.90
N ARG A 61 -0.29 9.54 -2.92
CA ARG A 61 0.10 10.96 -2.94
C ARG A 61 1.61 11.17 -2.93
N ALA A 62 2.36 10.27 -2.31
CA ALA A 62 3.82 10.31 -2.27
C ALA A 62 4.49 9.62 -3.49
N HIS A 63 3.71 9.22 -4.50
CA HIS A 63 4.18 8.52 -5.70
C HIS A 63 5.04 7.28 -5.41
N VAL A 64 4.66 6.50 -4.39
CA VAL A 64 5.37 5.28 -3.99
C VAL A 64 5.33 4.21 -5.08
N TRP A 65 4.19 4.01 -5.73
CA TRP A 65 4.00 2.95 -6.74
C TRP A 65 4.99 3.02 -7.91
N PRO A 66 5.14 4.16 -8.62
CA PRO A 66 6.13 4.25 -9.69
C PRO A 66 7.57 4.23 -9.18
N ARG A 67 7.83 4.51 -7.90
CA ARG A 67 9.17 4.37 -7.29
C ARG A 67 9.48 2.91 -6.96
N LEU A 68 8.49 2.16 -6.48
CA LEU A 68 8.56 0.71 -6.29
C LEU A 68 8.89 -0.01 -7.59
N HIS A 69 8.14 0.27 -8.65
CA HIS A 69 8.37 -0.37 -9.95
C HIS A 69 9.79 -0.13 -10.47
N ARG A 70 10.31 1.11 -10.38
CA ARG A 70 11.70 1.42 -10.76
C ARG A 70 12.74 0.70 -9.90
N ALA A 71 12.51 0.58 -8.60
CA ALA A 71 13.43 -0.12 -7.70
C ALA A 71 13.49 -1.63 -8.04
N VAL A 72 12.34 -2.25 -8.30
CA VAL A 72 12.28 -3.66 -8.71
C VAL A 72 12.89 -3.86 -10.10
N ALA A 73 12.69 -2.93 -11.03
CA ALA A 73 13.33 -2.99 -12.35
C ALA A 73 14.87 -3.02 -12.26
N ALA A 74 15.46 -2.37 -11.25
CA ALA A 74 16.90 -2.33 -11.04
C ALA A 74 17.43 -3.57 -10.30
N GLU A 75 16.74 -4.01 -9.25
CA GLU A 75 17.27 -5.00 -8.31
C GLU A 75 16.73 -6.42 -8.53
N ALA A 76 15.52 -6.55 -9.11
CA ALA A 76 14.85 -7.83 -9.32
C ALA A 76 14.00 -7.82 -10.61
N PRO A 77 14.62 -7.74 -11.81
CA PRO A 77 13.88 -7.63 -13.08
C PRO A 77 12.88 -8.77 -13.33
N ALA A 78 13.12 -9.95 -12.76
CA ALA A 78 12.21 -11.09 -12.85
C ALA A 78 10.83 -10.83 -12.20
N GLU A 79 10.75 -9.89 -11.25
CA GLU A 79 9.55 -9.52 -10.51
C GLU A 79 8.80 -8.33 -11.14
N LEU A 80 9.25 -7.84 -12.30
CA LEU A 80 8.69 -6.65 -12.95
C LEU A 80 7.19 -6.79 -13.23
N GLY A 81 6.75 -7.93 -13.77
CA GLY A 81 5.34 -8.18 -14.06
C GLY A 81 4.45 -8.12 -12.81
N TRP A 82 4.97 -8.53 -11.65
CA TRP A 82 4.22 -8.42 -10.40
C TRP A 82 4.04 -6.97 -9.97
N THR A 83 5.08 -6.13 -10.12
CA THR A 83 4.97 -4.71 -9.78
C THR A 83 4.11 -3.90 -10.75
N GLU A 84 4.05 -4.29 -12.03
CA GLU A 84 3.16 -3.68 -13.02
C GLU A 84 1.69 -3.84 -12.60
N VAL A 85 1.30 -5.07 -12.23
CA VAL A 85 -0.05 -5.36 -11.71
C VAL A 85 -0.39 -4.49 -10.48
N ILE A 86 0.55 -4.30 -9.56
CA ILE A 86 0.34 -3.45 -8.37
C ILE A 86 0.14 -1.99 -8.76
N VAL A 87 0.96 -1.46 -9.69
CA VAL A 87 0.88 -0.07 -10.14
C VAL A 87 -0.46 0.18 -10.83
N ASP A 88 -0.88 -0.72 -11.72
CA ASP A 88 -2.15 -0.61 -12.44
C ASP A 88 -3.34 -0.68 -11.49
N ALA A 89 -3.34 -1.64 -10.55
CA ALA A 89 -4.39 -1.76 -9.55
C ALA A 89 -4.45 -0.54 -8.62
N ALA A 90 -3.30 0.01 -8.24
CA ALA A 90 -3.23 1.24 -7.45
C ALA A 90 -3.78 2.45 -8.22
N ALA A 91 -3.45 2.57 -9.51
CA ALA A 91 -3.96 3.63 -10.38
C ALA A 91 -5.47 3.53 -10.55
N ALA A 92 -6.00 2.35 -10.87
CA ALA A 92 -7.42 2.10 -11.02
C ALA A 92 -8.21 2.44 -9.75
N ARG A 93 -7.65 2.17 -8.56
CA ARG A 93 -8.31 2.47 -7.28
C ARG A 93 -8.12 3.91 -6.80
N ALA A 94 -7.11 4.61 -7.31
CA ALA A 94 -6.87 6.03 -7.02
C ALA A 94 -7.74 6.95 -7.89
N ASP A 95 -8.19 6.46 -9.06
CA ASP A 95 -9.08 7.18 -9.95
C ASP A 95 -10.55 7.06 -9.50
N PRO A 96 -11.19 8.17 -9.07
CA PRO A 96 -12.60 8.14 -8.69
C PRO A 96 -13.54 7.76 -9.85
N ALA A 97 -13.13 7.91 -11.12
CA ALA A 97 -13.92 7.52 -12.29
C ALA A 97 -13.95 6.01 -12.55
N VAL A 98 -13.04 5.25 -11.92
CA VAL A 98 -12.90 3.79 -12.10
C VAL A 98 -13.51 3.01 -10.92
N SER A 99 -13.89 3.68 -9.83
CA SER A 99 -14.43 3.04 -8.62
C SER A 99 -15.91 2.57 -8.71
N GLU A 100 -16.58 2.76 -9.84
CA GLU A 100 -17.94 2.26 -10.13
C GLU A 100 -17.94 1.41 -11.42
N ARG A 101 -17.51 0.14 -11.30
CA ARG A 101 -17.91 -0.95 -12.21
C ARG A 101 -17.97 -2.26 -11.44
#